data_AF-A0A954Z6A7-F1
#
_entry.id   AF-A0A954Z6A7-F1
#
_cell.length_a   1.000
_cell.length_b   1.000
_cell.length_c   1.000
_cell.angle_alpha   90.00
_cell.angle_beta   90.00
_cell.angle_gamma   90.00
#
_symmetry.space_group_name_H-M   'P 1'
#
loop_
_entity.id
_entity.type
_entity.pdbx_description
1 polymer ?
#
loop_
_entity_poly.entity_id
_entity_poly.type
_entity_poly.pdbx_seq_one_letter_code
_entity_poly.pdbx_strand_id
1 'polypeptide(L)'
;MSLARLFRRRQHVPFAEWGYDVRTFNLPRDGEVQYAQWLHPYETEKPMTQGEVDGLRNFIKPGDFAIDIGAHTGDTTVPMALAAGREGCVLGLEPNPYVFAVLEKNAALNRDQTHIEPRCFAATEQEGKFVFHYSDASFCNGGFR
;
A
#
# COMPACT_ATOMS: atom_id res chain seq x y z
N MET A 1 4.98 27.50 8.03
CA MET A 1 4.06 26.61 8.76
C MET A 1 3.13 27.46 9.62
N SER A 2 1.80 27.32 9.49
CA SER A 2 0.84 28.08 10.31
C SER A 2 0.83 27.56 11.75
N LEU A 3 0.74 28.46 12.75
CA LEU A 3 0.59 28.12 14.18
C LEU A 3 -0.58 27.15 14.42
N ALA A 4 -1.63 27.18 13.60
CA ALA A 4 -2.78 26.28 13.72
C ALA A 4 -2.41 24.80 13.47
N ARG A 5 -1.35 24.52 12.71
CA ARG A 5 -0.84 23.16 12.48
C ARG A 5 -0.02 22.63 13.68
N LEU A 6 0.62 23.52 14.45
CA LEU A 6 1.40 23.18 15.64
C LEU A 6 0.51 22.73 16.82
N PHE A 7 -0.69 23.30 16.93
CA PHE A 7 -1.61 23.04 18.05
C PHE A 7 -2.79 22.13 17.69
N ARG A 8 -2.83 21.57 16.48
CA ARG A 8 -3.86 20.58 16.12
C ARG A 8 -3.58 19.30 16.91
N ARG A 9 -4.23 19.15 18.07
CA ARG A 9 -4.26 17.89 18.81
C ARG A 9 -4.67 16.81 17.83
N ARG A 10 -3.76 15.87 17.53
CA ARG A 10 -4.12 14.67 16.76
C ARG A 10 -5.26 14.00 17.51
N GLN A 11 -6.32 13.64 16.79
CA GLN A 11 -7.45 12.93 17.36
C GLN A 11 -6.92 11.68 18.07
N HIS A 12 -7.37 11.43 19.30
CA HIS A 12 -6.98 10.22 20.02
C HIS A 12 -7.56 9.01 19.28
N VAL A 13 -6.70 8.23 18.63
CA VAL A 13 -7.09 6.98 17.97
C VAL A 13 -6.98 5.87 19.01
N PRO A 14 -8.08 5.21 19.41
CA PRO A 14 -8.01 4.05 20.30
C PRO A 14 -7.26 2.91 19.61
N PHE A 15 -6.73 1.95 20.36
CA PHE A 15 -6.29 0.69 19.79
C PHE A 15 -7.51 -0.05 19.22
N ALA A 16 -7.49 -0.33 17.93
CA ALA A 16 -8.49 -1.15 17.24
C ALA A 16 -7.90 -1.70 15.94
N GLU A 17 -8.41 -2.84 15.49
CA GLU A 17 -8.22 -3.26 14.10
C GLU A 17 -9.26 -2.57 13.23
N TRP A 18 -8.79 -1.91 12.18
CA TRP A 18 -9.65 -1.16 11.26
C TRP A 18 -9.85 -1.97 9.98
N GLY A 19 -11.11 -2.09 9.55
CA GLY A 19 -11.46 -2.76 8.30
C GLY A 19 -11.13 -1.93 7.06
N TYR A 20 -11.63 -2.36 5.91
CA TYR A 20 -11.49 -1.67 4.64
C TYR A 20 -12.82 -1.59 3.90
N ASP A 21 -12.96 -0.58 3.03
CA ASP A 21 -14.00 -0.51 2.01
C ASP A 21 -13.38 -0.77 0.63
N VAL A 22 -13.99 -1.62 -0.18
CA VAL A 22 -13.55 -1.80 -1.56
C VAL A 22 -14.08 -0.64 -2.40
N ARG A 23 -13.15 0.12 -2.99
CA ARG A 23 -13.40 1.17 -3.99
C ARG A 23 -13.15 0.61 -5.37
N THR A 24 -13.90 1.11 -6.35
CA THR A 24 -13.74 0.75 -7.76
C THR A 24 -13.39 1.99 -8.57
N PHE A 25 -12.34 1.88 -9.38
CA PHE A 25 -11.86 2.92 -10.28
C PHE A 25 -11.98 2.43 -11.72
N ASN A 26 -12.42 3.30 -12.62
CA ASN A 26 -12.49 3.00 -14.05
C ASN A 26 -11.39 3.79 -14.77
N LEU A 27 -10.31 3.09 -15.13
CA LEU A 27 -9.16 3.65 -15.80
C LEU A 27 -9.32 3.51 -17.33
N PRO A 28 -9.12 4.58 -18.14
CA PRO A 28 -9.33 4.53 -19.59
C PRO A 28 -8.60 3.41 -20.36
N ARG A 29 -7.41 2.99 -19.90
CA ARG A 29 -6.62 1.93 -20.54
C ARG A 29 -6.67 0.62 -19.76
N ASP A 30 -6.61 0.70 -18.44
CA ASP A 30 -6.53 -0.46 -17.55
C ASP A 30 -7.91 -1.00 -17.16
N GLY A 31 -8.99 -0.29 -17.46
CA GLY A 31 -10.35 -0.74 -17.18
C GLY A 31 -10.71 -0.64 -15.70
N GLU A 32 -11.56 -1.54 -15.23
CA GLU A 32 -12.00 -1.55 -13.84
C GLU A 32 -10.88 -2.06 -12.92
N VAL A 33 -10.54 -1.29 -11.89
CA VAL A 33 -9.58 -1.68 -10.85
C VAL A 33 -10.21 -1.48 -9.48
N GLN A 34 -10.09 -2.48 -8.62
CA GLN A 34 -10.59 -2.47 -7.25
C GLN A 34 -9.45 -2.20 -6.26
N TYR A 35 -9.74 -1.45 -5.19
CA TYR A 35 -8.79 -1.16 -4.13
C TYR A 35 -9.50 -1.19 -2.76
N ALA A 36 -9.00 -1.99 -1.83
CA ALA A 36 -9.36 -1.96 -0.42
C ALA A 36 -8.78 -0.70 0.23
N GLN A 37 -9.61 0.31 0.39
CA GLN A 37 -9.31 1.52 1.15
C GLN A 37 -9.36 1.20 2.63
N TRP A 38 -8.22 1.25 3.31
CA TRP A 38 -8.17 1.08 4.76
C TRP A 38 -8.91 2.21 5.47
N LEU A 39 -9.70 1.86 6.49
CA LEU A 39 -10.55 2.78 7.25
C LEU A 39 -9.87 3.33 8.50
N HIS A 40 -8.55 3.19 8.60
CA HIS A 40 -7.79 3.74 9.71
C HIS A 40 -7.88 5.28 9.75
N PRO A 41 -8.12 5.93 10.92
CA PRO A 41 -8.34 7.38 10.99
C PRO A 41 -7.18 8.27 10.55
N TYR A 42 -5.96 7.73 10.55
CA TYR A 42 -4.76 8.42 10.05
C TYR A 42 -4.40 8.06 8.61
N GLU A 43 -5.19 7.19 7.99
CA GLU A 43 -5.05 6.89 6.57
C GLU A 43 -5.75 7.95 5.73
N THR A 44 -5.16 8.24 4.57
CA THR A 44 -5.77 9.11 3.57
C THR A 44 -6.45 8.28 2.50
N GLU A 45 -7.53 8.81 1.93
CA GLU A 45 -8.13 8.21 0.74
C GLU A 45 -7.12 8.16 -0.40
N LYS A 46 -6.99 6.98 -1.02
CA LYS A 46 -6.05 6.73 -2.11
C LYS A 46 -6.78 6.88 -3.44
N PRO A 47 -6.48 7.94 -4.22
CA PRO A 47 -6.93 7.97 -5.60
C PRO A 47 -6.17 6.91 -6.41
N MET A 48 -6.76 6.47 -7.50
CA MET A 48 -6.07 5.71 -8.52
C MET A 48 -6.42 6.28 -9.89
N THR A 49 -5.41 6.69 -10.63
CA THR A 49 -5.56 7.36 -11.92
C THR A 49 -4.72 6.69 -12.99
N GLN A 50 -5.16 6.82 -14.24
CA GLN A 50 -4.41 6.32 -15.40
C GLN A 50 -3.02 6.95 -15.50
N GLY A 51 -2.91 8.24 -15.14
CA GLY A 51 -1.65 8.96 -15.17
C GLY A 51 -0.60 8.40 -14.21
N GLU A 52 -1.01 7.91 -13.04
CA GLU A 52 -0.09 7.25 -12.09
C GLU A 52 0.47 5.95 -12.67
N VAL A 53 -0.39 5.09 -13.24
CA VAL A 53 0.02 3.83 -13.88
C VAL A 53 0.92 4.10 -15.10
N ASP A 54 0.54 5.06 -15.95
CA ASP A 54 1.34 5.41 -17.14
C ASP A 54 2.68 6.05 -16.77
N GLY A 55 2.73 6.82 -15.68
CA GLY A 55 3.98 7.32 -15.11
C GLY A 55 4.95 6.19 -14.76
N LEU A 56 4.45 5.14 -14.10
CA LEU A 56 5.23 3.96 -13.72
C LEU A 56 5.67 3.13 -14.94
N ARG A 57 4.89 3.10 -16.02
CA ARG A 57 5.25 2.41 -17.28
C ARG A 57 6.50 2.96 -17.97
N ASN A 58 6.96 4.16 -17.58
CA ASN A 58 8.25 4.67 -18.03
C ASN A 58 9.41 3.82 -17.50
N PHE A 59 9.25 3.24 -16.31
CA PHE A 59 10.27 2.45 -15.61
C PHE A 59 9.98 0.95 -15.59
N ILE A 60 8.70 0.56 -15.57
CA ILE A 60 8.23 -0.82 -15.48
C ILE A 60 7.62 -1.23 -16.82
N LYS A 61 8.09 -2.33 -17.40
CA LYS A 61 7.58 -2.90 -18.64
C LYS A 61 6.71 -4.12 -18.35
N PRO A 62 5.76 -4.46 -19.25
CA PRO A 62 5.00 -5.69 -19.12
C PRO A 62 5.93 -6.91 -18.99
N GLY A 63 5.68 -7.76 -17.98
CA GLY A 63 6.52 -8.92 -17.67
C GLY A 63 7.65 -8.67 -16.66
N ASP A 64 7.88 -7.42 -16.25
CA ASP A 64 8.95 -7.10 -15.29
C ASP A 64 8.64 -7.63 -13.88
N PHE A 65 9.71 -7.92 -13.14
CA PHE A 65 9.68 -8.14 -11.70
C PHE A 65 10.06 -6.86 -10.97
N ALA A 66 9.21 -6.36 -10.07
CA ALA A 66 9.46 -5.18 -9.27
C ALA A 66 9.31 -5.46 -7.77
N ILE A 67 9.96 -4.67 -6.93
CA ILE A 67 9.93 -4.81 -5.47
C ILE A 67 9.46 -3.48 -4.88
N ASP A 68 8.44 -3.54 -4.02
CA ASP A 68 7.91 -2.41 -3.26
C ASP A 68 8.24 -2.63 -1.76
N ILE A 69 9.11 -1.78 -1.20
CA ILE A 69 9.62 -1.91 0.17
C ILE A 69 8.91 -0.91 1.07
N GLY A 70 8.17 -1.39 2.06
CA GLY A 70 7.24 -0.56 2.84
C GLY A 70 5.93 -0.34 2.08
N ALA A 71 5.39 -1.43 1.53
CA ALA A 71 4.24 -1.44 0.64
C ALA A 71 2.95 -0.90 1.29
N HIS A 72 2.88 -0.84 2.63
CA HIS A 72 1.74 -0.31 3.38
C HIS A 72 0.42 -0.97 2.95
N THR A 73 -0.58 -0.21 2.53
CA THR A 73 -1.85 -0.73 1.98
C THR A 73 -1.74 -1.20 0.53
N GLY A 74 -0.65 -0.89 -0.17
CA GLY A 74 -0.43 -1.22 -1.58
C GLY A 74 -0.80 -0.11 -2.56
N ASP A 75 -0.84 1.15 -2.11
CA ASP A 75 -1.17 2.32 -2.94
C ASP A 75 -0.16 2.53 -4.08
N THR A 76 1.08 2.11 -3.88
CA THR A 76 2.12 2.04 -4.92
C THR A 76 2.21 0.65 -5.56
N THR A 77 2.07 -0.41 -4.76
CA THR A 77 2.15 -1.81 -5.23
C THR A 77 1.13 -2.12 -6.33
N VAL A 78 -0.13 -1.71 -6.19
CA VAL A 78 -1.18 -2.02 -7.18
C VAL A 78 -0.93 -1.33 -8.53
N PRO A 79 -0.65 -0.01 -8.58
CA PRO A 79 -0.23 0.65 -9.82
C PRO A 79 1.04 0.06 -10.46
N MET A 80 2.05 -0.33 -9.65
CA MET A 80 3.23 -1.02 -10.17
C MET A 80 2.87 -2.34 -10.85
N ALA A 81 1.94 -3.10 -10.26
CA ALA A 81 1.52 -4.38 -10.79
C ALA A 81 0.64 -4.24 -12.04
N LEU A 82 -0.15 -3.17 -12.16
CA LEU A 82 -0.84 -2.82 -13.41
C LEU A 82 0.13 -2.43 -14.52
N ALA A 83 1.24 -1.76 -14.18
CA ALA A 83 2.28 -1.42 -15.14
C ALA A 83 3.04 -2.65 -15.64
N ALA A 84 3.38 -3.57 -14.72
CA ALA A 84 4.02 -4.86 -15.03
C ALA A 84 3.07 -5.86 -15.72
N GLY A 85 1.76 -5.71 -15.52
CA GLY A 85 0.74 -6.60 -16.03
C GLY A 85 0.77 -7.99 -15.38
N ARG A 86 -0.18 -8.84 -15.78
CA ARG A 86 -0.37 -10.21 -15.26
C ARG A 86 0.88 -11.09 -15.37
N GLU A 87 1.62 -10.95 -16.46
CA GLU A 87 2.81 -11.77 -16.74
C GLU A 87 4.05 -11.27 -15.99
N GLY A 88 4.00 -10.07 -15.40
CA GLY A 88 5.02 -9.57 -14.49
C GLY A 88 4.73 -10.00 -13.05
N CYS A 89 5.49 -9.47 -12.08
CA CYS A 89 5.22 -9.72 -10.67
C CYS A 89 5.75 -8.57 -9.80
N VAL A 90 4.95 -8.15 -8.82
CA VAL A 90 5.39 -7.19 -7.80
C VAL A 90 5.47 -7.86 -6.44
N LEU A 91 6.66 -7.90 -5.85
CA LEU A 91 6.88 -8.31 -4.46
C LEU A 91 6.63 -7.11 -3.54
N GLY A 92 5.52 -7.13 -2.81
CA GLY A 92 5.18 -6.09 -1.82
C GLY A 92 5.60 -6.50 -0.42
N LEU A 93 6.56 -5.78 0.17
CA LEU A 93 7.07 -6.04 1.52
C LEU A 93 6.49 -5.03 2.50
N GLU A 94 5.72 -5.51 3.49
CA GLU A 94 5.17 -4.66 4.55
C GLU A 94 5.27 -5.37 5.90
N PRO A 95 6.15 -4.93 6.82
CA PRO A 95 6.36 -5.62 8.10
C PRO A 95 5.23 -5.44 9.11
N ASN A 96 4.36 -4.44 8.95
CA ASN A 96 3.29 -4.18 9.89
C ASN A 96 2.09 -5.11 9.64
N PRO A 97 1.82 -6.09 10.52
CA PRO A 97 0.77 -7.08 10.29
C PRO A 97 -0.64 -6.48 10.20
N TYR A 98 -0.89 -5.32 10.83
CA TYR A 98 -2.20 -4.68 10.85
C TYR A 98 -2.59 -4.10 9.48
N VAL A 99 -1.67 -3.42 8.82
CA VAL A 99 -1.91 -2.89 7.45
C VAL A 99 -1.66 -3.96 6.40
N PHE A 100 -0.80 -4.96 6.67
CA PHE A 100 -0.52 -6.06 5.77
C PHE A 100 -1.79 -6.83 5.35
N ALA A 101 -2.77 -7.00 6.24
CA ALA A 101 -4.06 -7.61 5.89
C ALA A 101 -4.79 -6.85 4.76
N VAL A 102 -4.62 -5.53 4.66
CA VAL A 102 -5.17 -4.71 3.58
C VAL A 102 -4.35 -4.89 2.30
N LEU A 103 -3.02 -4.97 2.40
CA LEU A 103 -2.15 -5.30 1.26
C LEU A 103 -2.48 -6.66 0.66
N GLU A 104 -2.68 -7.69 1.49
CA GLU A 104 -3.11 -9.02 1.03
C GLU A 104 -4.45 -8.96 0.30
N LYS A 105 -5.39 -8.15 0.82
CA LYS A 105 -6.66 -7.93 0.14
C LYS A 105 -6.45 -7.27 -1.22
N ASN A 106 -5.65 -6.20 -1.29
CA ASN A 106 -5.34 -5.48 -2.52
C ASN A 106 -4.62 -6.36 -3.56
N ALA A 107 -3.73 -7.24 -3.11
CA ALA A 107 -3.08 -8.23 -3.96
C ALA A 107 -4.07 -9.23 -4.60
N ALA A 108 -5.23 -9.47 -3.96
CA ALA A 108 -6.22 -10.43 -4.42
C ALA A 108 -7.35 -9.83 -5.29
N LEU A 109 -7.56 -8.51 -5.25
CA LEU A 109 -8.70 -7.86 -5.88
C LEU A 109 -8.62 -7.80 -7.42
N ASN A 110 -7.42 -7.72 -7.99
CA ASN A 110 -7.21 -7.47 -9.42
C ASN A 110 -6.42 -8.59 -10.11
N ARG A 111 -6.55 -9.84 -9.65
CA ARG A 111 -5.79 -10.99 -10.16
C ARG A 111 -5.96 -11.25 -11.65
N ASP A 112 -6.98 -10.69 -12.27
CA ASP A 112 -7.16 -10.77 -13.71
C ASP A 112 -6.25 -9.83 -14.51
N GLN A 113 -5.59 -8.89 -13.87
CA GLN A 113 -4.75 -7.86 -14.50
C GLN A 113 -3.34 -7.80 -13.91
N THR A 114 -3.18 -8.25 -12.66
CA THR A 114 -1.94 -8.10 -11.89
C THR A 114 -1.50 -9.43 -11.27
N HIS A 115 -0.20 -9.51 -10.96
CA HIS A 115 0.36 -10.52 -10.07
C HIS A 115 1.16 -9.81 -8.98
N ILE A 116 0.68 -9.91 -7.74
CA ILE A 116 1.30 -9.32 -6.56
C ILE A 116 1.61 -10.46 -5.57
N GLU A 117 2.85 -10.50 -5.10
CA GLU A 117 3.31 -11.39 -4.04
C GLU A 117 3.50 -10.55 -2.76
N PRO A 118 2.48 -10.41 -1.91
CA PRO A 118 2.62 -9.70 -0.65
C PRO A 118 3.39 -10.57 0.36
N ARG A 119 4.30 -9.97 1.13
CA ARG A 119 4.97 -10.64 2.25
C ARG A 119 5.07 -9.73 3.47
N CYS A 120 4.72 -10.28 4.64
CA CYS A 120 4.80 -9.58 5.91
C CYS A 120 6.24 -9.56 6.46
N PHE A 121 7.16 -8.91 5.75
CA PHE A 121 8.59 -8.84 6.10
C PHE A 121 9.12 -7.41 6.00
N ALA A 122 10.13 -7.12 6.82
CA ALA A 122 10.99 -5.94 6.66
C ALA A 122 12.18 -6.29 5.74
N ALA A 123 12.56 -5.36 4.86
CA ALA A 123 13.85 -5.42 4.17
C ALA A 123 14.92 -4.77 5.06
N THR A 124 15.94 -5.55 5.44
CA THR A 124 17.06 -5.10 6.29
C THR A 124 18.38 -5.67 5.76
N GLU A 125 19.51 -5.14 6.21
CA GLU A 125 20.84 -5.61 5.77
C GLU A 125 21.14 -7.06 6.20
N GLN A 126 20.54 -7.51 7.30
CA GLN A 126 20.81 -8.81 7.91
C GLN A 126 19.50 -9.44 8.41
N GLU A 127 19.38 -10.76 8.27
CA GLU A 127 18.25 -11.49 8.83
C GLU A 127 18.20 -11.32 10.36
N GLY A 128 17.01 -11.00 10.89
CA GLY A 128 16.85 -10.80 12.32
C GLY A 128 15.44 -10.41 12.74
N LYS A 129 15.25 -10.32 14.05
CA LYS A 129 14.04 -9.76 14.66
C LYS A 129 14.35 -8.35 15.14
N PHE A 130 13.53 -7.40 14.71
CA PHE A 130 13.68 -5.99 15.01
C PHE A 130 12.42 -5.46 15.69
N VAL A 131 12.56 -4.42 16.50
CA VAL A 131 11.43 -3.72 17.09
C VAL A 131 11.00 -2.62 16.13
N PHE A 132 9.78 -2.72 15.63
CA PHE A 132 9.17 -1.71 14.78
C PHE A 132 8.38 -0.72 15.65
N HIS A 133 8.66 0.58 15.49
CA HIS A 133 8.05 1.63 16.28
C HIS A 133 6.94 2.32 15.49
N TYR A 134 5.79 2.56 16.13
CA TYR A 134 4.62 3.14 15.50
C TYR A 134 4.33 4.55 16.00
N SER A 135 3.68 5.33 15.14
CA SER A 135 3.33 6.74 15.41
C SER A 135 1.99 6.92 16.12
N ASP A 136 1.23 5.84 16.31
CA ASP A 136 -0.09 5.82 16.93
C ASP A 136 -0.45 4.45 17.52
N ALA A 137 -1.55 4.41 18.30
CA ALA A 137 -1.96 3.22 19.05
C ALA A 137 -2.66 2.14 18.20
N SER A 138 -3.02 2.43 16.96
CA SER A 138 -3.60 1.51 15.98
C SER A 138 -2.66 1.18 14.81
N PHE A 139 -1.37 1.52 14.97
CA PHE A 139 -0.30 1.05 14.09
C PHE A 139 -0.44 1.46 12.62
N CYS A 140 -0.86 2.70 12.33
CA CYS A 140 -1.01 3.19 10.97
C CYS A 140 0.31 3.23 10.21
N ASN A 141 1.29 3.92 10.79
CA ASN A 141 2.58 4.21 10.18
C ASN A 141 3.66 4.09 11.25
N GLY A 142 4.80 3.53 10.86
CA GLY A 142 5.91 3.25 11.75
C GLY A 142 7.23 3.14 11.02
N GLY A 143 8.27 2.77 11.75
CA GLY A 143 9.60 2.58 11.20
C GLY A 143 10.54 1.88 12.17
N PHE A 144 11.62 1.37 11.60
CA PHE A 144 12.81 0.96 12.34
C PHE A 144 13.71 2.19 12.58
N ARG A 145 14.36 2.28 13.74
CA ARG A 145 15.23 3.41 14.14
C ARG A 145 16.66 2.95 14.33
#